data_AF-A0A380FKU2-F1
#
_entry.id   AF-A0A380FKU2-F1
#
_cell.length_a   1.000
_cell.length_b   1.000
_cell.length_c   1.000
_cell.angle_alpha   90.00
_cell.angle_beta   90.00
_cell.angle_gamma   90.00
#
_symmetry.space_group_name_H-M   'P 1'
#
loop_
_entity.id
_entity.type
_entity.pdbx_description
1 polymer ?
#
loop_
_entity_poly.entity_id
_entity_poly.type
_entity_poly.pdbx_seq_one_letter_code
_entity_poly.pdbx_strand_id
1 'polypeptide(L)'
;MPKITKIEVQKNNKERFNLYLDEAFEMGIDVDTFVQFNLKKGQILEASDMEKIQKYESYRQALNAAIQYLSYRKRTEFEVQQYLVKKEFSEMVIAKSN
;
A
#
# COMPACT_ATOMS: atom_id res chain seq x y z
N MET A 1 -0.05 -14.52 17.14
CA MET A 1 0.18 -14.18 15.71
C MET A 1 -1.16 -14.17 15.03
N PRO A 2 -1.58 -13.05 14.43
CA PRO A 2 -2.86 -12.98 13.74
C PRO A 2 -2.91 -13.86 12.50
N LYS A 3 -4.11 -14.36 12.15
CA LYS A 3 -4.35 -15.18 10.96
C LYS A 3 -5.19 -14.44 9.93
N ILE A 4 -4.79 -14.51 8.66
CA ILE A 4 -5.61 -14.02 7.55
C ILE A 4 -6.89 -14.85 7.46
N THR A 5 -8.02 -14.22 7.75
CA THR A 5 -9.35 -14.86 7.72
C THR A 5 -10.12 -14.54 6.44
N LYS A 6 -9.85 -13.38 5.84
CA LYS A 6 -10.55 -12.90 4.66
C LYS A 6 -9.68 -11.91 3.87
N ILE A 7 -9.80 -11.97 2.55
CA ILE A 7 -9.26 -10.97 1.62
C ILE A 7 -10.36 -10.71 0.60
N GLU A 8 -10.80 -9.47 0.45
CA GLU A 8 -11.92 -9.11 -0.43
C GLU A 8 -11.59 -7.90 -1.29
N VAL A 9 -11.99 -7.95 -2.57
CA VAL A 9 -11.92 -6.79 -3.46
C VAL A 9 -12.79 -5.65 -2.90
N GLN A 10 -12.27 -4.43 -2.89
CA GLN A 10 -13.02 -3.26 -2.45
C GLN A 10 -14.16 -2.92 -3.42
N LYS A 11 -15.29 -2.48 -2.87
CA LYS A 11 -16.52 -2.20 -3.64
C LYS A 11 -16.31 -1.24 -4.82
N ASN A 12 -15.52 -0.19 -4.62
CA ASN A 12 -15.36 0.91 -5.59
C ASN A 12 -14.04 0.84 -6.37
N ASN A 13 -13.09 -0.02 -5.97
CA ASN A 13 -11.78 -0.12 -6.59
C ASN A 13 -11.35 -1.59 -6.68
N LYS A 14 -11.33 -2.13 -7.89
CA LYS A 14 -11.00 -3.53 -8.16
C LYS A 14 -9.52 -3.87 -7.98
N GLU A 15 -8.66 -2.86 -7.90
CA GLU A 15 -7.22 -2.99 -7.68
C GLU A 15 -6.84 -2.90 -6.20
N ARG A 16 -7.84 -2.75 -5.31
CA ARG A 16 -7.63 -2.74 -3.87
C ARG A 16 -8.38 -3.85 -3.18
N PHE A 17 -7.78 -4.37 -2.11
CA PHE A 17 -8.33 -5.44 -1.30
C PHE A 17 -8.41 -5.02 0.16
N ASN A 18 -9.45 -5.44 0.86
CA ASN A 18 -9.54 -5.39 2.31
C ASN A 18 -8.91 -6.65 2.89
N LEU A 19 -7.91 -6.49 3.76
CA LEU A 19 -7.28 -7.56 4.51
C LEU A 19 -7.94 -7.68 5.89
N TYR A 20 -8.34 -8.90 6.25
CA TYR A 20 -8.91 -9.20 7.57
C TYR A 20 -8.03 -10.20 8.32
N LEU A 21 -7.69 -9.83 9.56
CA LEU A 21 -6.95 -10.64 10.51
C LEU A 21 -7.87 -11.03 11.65
N ASP A 22 -7.99 -12.32 11.94
CA ASP A 22 -8.85 -12.84 13.02
C ASP A 22 -10.27 -12.25 13.00
N GLU A 23 -10.87 -12.20 11.80
CA GLU A 23 -12.20 -11.67 11.48
C GLU A 23 -12.36 -10.14 11.62
N ALA A 24 -11.32 -9.43 12.06
CA ALA A 24 -11.29 -7.97 12.12
C ALA A 24 -10.67 -7.38 10.86
N PHE A 25 -11.22 -6.23 10.40
CA PHE A 25 -10.58 -5.46 9.33
C PHE A 25 -9.27 -4.88 9.84
N GLU A 26 -8.19 -5.15 9.13
CA GLU A 26 -6.86 -4.67 9.48
C GLU A 26 -6.48 -3.46 8.61
N MET A 27 -6.46 -3.64 7.30
CA MET A 27 -6.05 -2.59 6.37
C MET A 27 -6.52 -2.84 4.94
N GLY A 28 -6.53 -1.78 4.13
CA GLY A 28 -6.66 -1.89 2.68
C GLY A 28 -5.28 -2.04 2.03
N ILE A 29 -5.14 -2.96 1.08
CA ILE A 29 -3.90 -3.21 0.34
C ILE A 29 -4.09 -3.08 -1.17
N ASP A 30 -3.06 -2.63 -1.86
CA ASP A 30 -2.94 -2.60 -3.32
C ASP A 30 -2.75 -4.02 -3.90
N VAL A 31 -3.16 -4.23 -5.14
CA VAL A 31 -2.96 -5.52 -5.84
C VAL A 31 -1.50 -5.95 -5.88
N ASP A 32 -0.57 -5.00 -6.06
CA ASP A 32 0.85 -5.33 -6.08
C ASP A 32 1.36 -5.67 -4.68
N THR A 33 0.78 -5.10 -3.61
CA THR A 33 1.07 -5.52 -2.23
C THR A 33 0.58 -6.95 -2.00
N PHE A 34 -0.64 -7.26 -2.43
CA PHE A 34 -1.21 -8.60 -2.32
C PHE A 34 -0.34 -9.66 -3.02
N VAL A 35 0.11 -9.37 -4.25
CA VAL A 35 0.96 -10.26 -5.04
C VAL A 35 2.38 -10.36 -4.47
N GLN A 36 3.00 -9.23 -4.10
CA GLN A 36 4.38 -9.19 -3.60
C GLN A 36 4.58 -10.07 -2.37
N PHE A 37 3.61 -10.10 -1.46
CA PHE A 37 3.66 -10.92 -0.25
C PHE A 37 2.91 -12.25 -0.37
N ASN A 38 2.37 -12.55 -1.55
CA ASN A 38 1.64 -13.78 -1.87
C ASN A 38 0.57 -14.11 -0.80
N LEU A 39 -0.19 -13.09 -0.37
CA LEU A 39 -1.08 -13.19 0.79
C LEU A 39 -2.21 -14.18 0.53
N LYS A 40 -2.45 -15.08 1.49
CA LYS A 40 -3.48 -16.12 1.35
C LYS A 40 -4.30 -16.28 2.61
N LYS A 41 -5.59 -16.57 2.44
CA LYS A 41 -6.44 -17.00 3.56
C LYS A 41 -5.80 -18.20 4.27
N GLY A 42 -5.76 -18.15 5.58
CA GLY A 42 -5.14 -19.18 6.41
C GLY A 42 -3.70 -18.89 6.82
N GLN A 43 -3.02 -17.95 6.15
CA GLN A 43 -1.67 -17.54 6.49
C GLN A 43 -1.62 -16.87 7.88
N ILE A 44 -0.59 -17.20 8.65
CA ILE A 44 -0.28 -16.54 9.92
C ILE A 44 0.75 -15.46 9.62
N LEU A 45 0.52 -14.26 10.14
CA LEU A 45 1.45 -13.14 9.99
C LEU A 45 2.08 -12.81 11.33
N GLU A 46 3.40 -12.69 11.36
CA GLU A 46 4.11 -12.13 12.50
C GLU A 46 4.12 -10.60 12.44
N ALA A 47 4.47 -9.95 13.55
CA ALA A 47 4.61 -8.50 13.59
C ALA A 47 5.60 -7.99 12.54
N SER A 48 6.69 -8.74 12.31
CA SER A 48 7.70 -8.40 11.31
C SER A 48 7.21 -8.52 9.87
N ASP A 49 6.26 -9.42 9.59
CA ASP A 49 5.62 -9.54 8.27
C ASP A 49 4.69 -8.34 8.04
N MET A 50 3.86 -8.03 9.04
CA MET A 50 2.95 -6.89 8.98
C MET A 50 3.68 -5.57 8.79
N GLU A 51 4.81 -5.37 9.47
CA GLU A 51 5.64 -4.18 9.28
C GLU A 51 6.12 -4.04 7.83
N LYS A 52 6.61 -5.14 7.22
CA LYS A 52 7.05 -5.16 5.82
C LYS A 52 5.88 -4.87 4.86
N ILE A 53 4.72 -5.48 5.12
CA ILE A 53 3.50 -5.28 4.32
C ILE A 53 3.06 -3.83 4.39
N GLN A 54 2.96 -3.24 5.58
CA GLN A 54 2.56 -1.84 5.78
C GLN A 54 3.54 -0.87 5.11
N LYS A 55 4.86 -1.12 5.23
CA LYS A 55 5.88 -0.31 4.57
C LYS A 55 5.76 -0.36 3.06
N TYR A 56 5.57 -1.55 2.49
CA TYR A 56 5.39 -1.69 1.04
C TYR A 56 4.08 -1.09 0.56
N GLU A 57 2.98 -1.28 1.29
CA GLU A 57 1.68 -0.67 0.97
C GLU A 57 1.76 0.87 0.96
N SER A 58 2.43 1.46 1.95
CA SER A 58 2.64 2.93 1.97
C SER A 58 3.41 3.40 0.74
N TYR A 59 4.44 2.64 0.33
CA TYR A 59 5.15 2.89 -0.93
C TYR A 59 4.25 2.76 -2.16
N ARG A 60 3.40 1.74 -2.24
CA ARG A 60 2.43 1.57 -3.34
C ARG A 60 1.44 2.72 -3.42
N GLN A 61 0.92 3.17 -2.28
CA GLN A 61 0.01 4.32 -2.22
C GLN A 61 0.69 5.61 -2.69
N ALA A 62 1.92 5.86 -2.26
CA ALA A 62 2.70 7.01 -2.72
C ALA A 62 2.99 6.94 -4.22
N LEU A 63 3.37 5.77 -4.74
CA LEU A 63 3.63 5.55 -6.16
C LEU A 63 2.38 5.79 -7.00
N ASN A 64 1.24 5.20 -6.63
CA ASN A 64 -0.04 5.40 -7.33
C ASN A 64 -0.47 6.87 -7.30
N ALA A 65 -0.27 7.56 -6.16
CA ALA A 65 -0.55 9.00 -6.06
C ALA A 65 0.36 9.82 -6.98
N ALA A 66 1.64 9.48 -7.08
CA ALA A 66 2.60 10.13 -7.98
C ALA A 66 2.24 9.90 -9.46
N ILE A 67 1.94 8.66 -9.85
CA ILE A 67 1.49 8.30 -11.21
C ILE A 67 0.24 9.11 -11.58
N GLN A 68 -0.76 9.15 -10.69
CA GLN A 68 -1.97 9.94 -10.92
C GLN A 68 -1.63 11.42 -11.09
N TYR A 69 -0.75 11.97 -10.26
CA TYR A 69 -0.35 13.38 -10.35
C TYR A 69 0.40 13.72 -11.65
N LEU A 70 1.22 12.78 -12.13
CA LEU A 70 1.97 12.87 -13.39
C LEU A 70 1.05 12.74 -14.62
N SER A 71 -0.06 12.01 -14.50
CA SER A 71 -1.00 11.81 -15.62
C SER A 71 -1.64 13.11 -16.13
N TYR A 72 -1.75 14.13 -15.29
CA TYR A 72 -2.35 15.41 -15.65
C TYR A 72 -1.45 16.29 -16.53
N ARG A 73 -0.14 16.32 -16.25
CA ARG A 73 0.89 17.07 -17.00
C ARG A 73 2.29 16.67 -16.54
N LYS A 74 3.32 17.05 -17.29
CA LYS A 74 4.72 16.95 -16.87
C LYS A 74 4.94 17.66 -15.53
N ARG A 75 5.70 17.02 -14.64
CA ARG A 75 6.12 17.54 -13.34
C ARG A 75 7.62 17.36 -13.17
N THR A 76 8.25 18.23 -12.41
CA THR A 76 9.62 18.01 -11.92
C THR A 76 9.62 17.02 -10.76
N GLU A 77 10.79 16.43 -10.47
CA GLU A 77 10.97 15.59 -9.29
C GLU A 77 10.58 16.33 -7.99
N PHE A 78 11.02 17.58 -7.85
CA PHE A 78 10.66 18.43 -6.72
C PHE A 78 9.15 18.64 -6.58
N GLU A 79 8.43 18.90 -7.69
CA GLU A 79 6.97 19.01 -7.66
C GLU A 79 6.29 17.72 -7.17
N VAL A 80 6.80 16.55 -7.58
CA VAL A 80 6.27 15.25 -7.14
C VAL A 80 6.57 15.02 -5.66
N GLN A 81 7.79 15.27 -5.20
CA GLN A 81 8.16 15.15 -3.79
C GLN A 81 7.28 16.05 -2.91
N GLN A 82 7.13 17.33 -3.27
CA GLN A 82 6.28 18.28 -2.54
C GLN A 82 4.80 17.86 -2.55
N TYR A 83 4.32 17.29 -3.65
CA TYR A 83 2.96 16.74 -3.71
C TYR A 83 2.78 15.57 -2.75
N LEU A 84 3.74 14.65 -2.68
CA LEU A 84 3.68 13.49 -1.78
C LEU A 84 3.80 13.89 -0.30
N VAL A 85 4.67 14.85 0.02
CA VAL A 85 4.75 15.41 1.39
C VAL A 85 3.42 16.04 1.80
N LYS A 86 2.77 16.81 0.91
CA LYS A 86 1.43 17.39 1.16
C LYS A 86 0.33 16.34 1.33
N LYS A 87 0.57 15.12 0.86
CA LYS A 87 -0.30 13.95 1.05
C LYS A 87 0.05 13.14 2.30
N GLU A 88 0.95 13.65 3.13
CA GLU A 88 1.38 13.07 4.41
C GLU A 88 2.11 11.73 4.28
N PHE A 89 2.68 11.44 3.11
CA PHE A 89 3.62 10.33 2.97
C PHE A 89 4.94 10.66 3.69
N SER A 90 5.50 9.67 4.39
CA SER A 90 6.76 9.87 5.12
C SER A 90 7.93 10.08 4.16
N GLU A 91 8.93 10.84 4.60
CA GLU A 91 10.14 11.07 3.82
C GLU A 91 10.85 9.76 3.45
N MET A 92 10.81 8.74 4.32
CA MET A 92 11.36 7.41 4.01
C MET A 92 10.70 6.76 2.79
N VAL A 93 9.39 6.97 2.60
CA VAL A 93 8.65 6.46 1.45
C VAL A 93 8.95 7.27 0.20
N ILE A 94 9.10 8.59 0.34
CA ILE A 94 9.34 9.53 -0.77
C ILE A 94 10.77 9.43 -1.30
N ALA A 95 11.76 9.30 -0.42
CA ALA A 95 13.19 9.30 -0.74
C ALA A 95 13.69 7.98 -1.35
N LYS A 96 12.79 7.01 -1.59
CA LYS A 96 13.14 5.71 -2.17
C LYS A 96 13.39 5.83 -3.69
N SER A 97 14.39 6.62 -4.04
CA SER A 97 15.00 6.70 -5.37
C SER A 97 16.47 6.30 -5.23
N ASN A 98 16.72 4.99 -5.23
CA ASN A 98 17.94 4.27 -5.64
C ASN A 98 17.95 2.86 -5.02
#